data_AF-A0A2W2BLG4-F1
#
_entry.id   AF-A0A2W2BLG4-F1
#
_cell.length_a   1.000
_cell.length_b   1.000
_cell.length_c   1.000
_cell.angle_alpha   90.00
_cell.angle_beta   90.00
_cell.angle_gamma   90.00
#
_symmetry.space_group_name_H-M   'P 1'
#
loop_
_entity.id
_entity.type
_entity.pdbx_description
1 polymer ?
#
loop_
_entity_poly.entity_id
_entity_poly.type
_entity_poly.pdbx_seq_one_letter_code
_entity_poly.pdbx_strand_id
1 'polypeptide(L)' 'MTAKAEINVIWAVDDFTVSNGATLIAPGNRPQPQKLVPAVMPAGSVLVYSGRLWHTAETTKRLARSFVRNPPESR' A
#
# COMPACT_ATOMS: atom_id res chain seq x y z
N MET A 1 25.48 -10.44 13.87
CA MET A 1 24.55 -10.00 12.80
C MET A 1 23.56 -9.05 13.42
N THR A 2 23.47 -7.80 12.95
CA THR A 2 22.49 -6.84 13.48
C THR A 2 21.28 -6.84 12.55
N ALA A 3 20.13 -7.30 13.04
CA ALA A 3 18.89 -7.17 12.30
C ALA A 3 18.40 -5.71 12.41
N LYS A 4 18.15 -5.06 11.26
CA LYS A 4 17.44 -3.77 11.25
C LYS A 4 15.94 -4.01 11.34
N ALA A 5 15.30 -3.37 12.30
CA ALA A 5 13.86 -3.27 12.39
C ALA A 5 13.44 -1.92 11.78
N GLU A 6 12.39 -1.96 10.96
CA GLU A 6 11.82 -0.78 10.32
C GLU A 6 10.32 -0.79 10.59
N ILE A 7 9.78 0.39 10.91
CA ILE A 7 8.37 0.61 11.19
C ILE A 7 7.91 1.79 10.35
N ASN A 8 6.82 1.60 9.63
CA ASN A 8 6.13 2.64 8.88
C ASN A 8 4.82 2.98 9.57
N VAL A 9 4.38 4.23 9.39
CA VAL A 9 3.16 4.75 9.99
C VAL A 9 2.38 5.52 8.92
N ILE A 10 1.08 5.21 8.80
CA ILE A 10 0.12 5.99 8.02
C ILE A 10 -0.89 6.58 9.00
N TRP A 11 -1.06 7.90 8.95
CA TRP A 11 -2.10 8.61 9.70
C TRP A 11 -3.21 9.03 8.73
N ALA A 12 -4.42 8.51 8.96
CA ALA A 12 -5.62 8.94 8.27
C ALA A 12 -5.99 10.36 8.70
N VAL A 13 -5.71 11.36 7.85
CA VAL A 13 -6.17 12.75 8.07
C VAL A 13 -7.68 12.87 7.80
N ASP A 14 -8.18 12.06 6.87
CA ASP A 14 -9.60 11.91 6.52
C ASP A 14 -9.95 10.41 6.47
N ASP A 15 -11.24 10.07 6.37
CA ASP A 15 -11.71 8.70 6.28
C ASP A 15 -11.07 7.98 5.08
N PHE A 16 -10.42 6.84 5.32
CA PHE A 16 -10.07 5.87 4.29
C PHE A 16 -11.21 4.87 4.15
N THR A 17 -11.79 4.82 2.96
CA THR A 17 -12.86 3.91 2.57
C THR A 17 -12.43 3.13 1.33
N VAL A 18 -13.11 2.01 1.06
CA VAL A 18 -12.87 1.22 -0.17
C VAL A 18 -13.09 2.05 -1.44
N SER A 19 -13.89 3.11 -1.39
CA SER A 19 -14.26 3.90 -2.56
C SER A 19 -13.39 5.15 -2.81
N ASN A 20 -12.57 5.57 -1.85
CA ASN A 20 -11.82 6.83 -1.92
C ASN A 20 -10.30 6.66 -1.85
N GLY A 21 -9.79 5.43 -1.95
CA GLY A 21 -8.36 5.19 -2.08
C GLY A 21 -7.71 4.63 -0.82
N ALA A 22 -8.42 3.79 -0.05
CA ALA A 22 -7.82 3.13 1.10
C ALA A 22 -6.55 2.35 0.69
N THR A 23 -5.50 2.45 1.49
CA THR A 23 -4.25 1.73 1.22
C THR A 23 -4.52 0.23 1.17
N LEU A 24 -4.04 -0.43 0.12
CA LEU A 24 -4.18 -1.88 -0.05
C LEU A 24 -2.98 -2.59 0.59
N ILE A 25 -3.26 -3.59 1.41
CA ILE A 25 -2.27 -4.40 2.11
C ILE A 25 -2.32 -5.83 1.54
N ALA A 26 -1.16 -6.43 1.32
CA ALA A 26 -1.08 -7.86 1.05
C ALA A 26 -0.98 -8.65 2.36
N PRO A 27 -1.94 -9.53 2.68
CA PRO A 27 -1.79 -10.48 3.78
C PRO A 27 -0.71 -11.51 3.45
N GLY A 28 0.26 -11.67 4.36
CA GLY A 28 1.36 -12.62 4.20
C GLY A 28 2.60 -12.02 3.55
N ASN A 29 3.52 -12.88 3.12
CA ASN A 29 4.87 -12.50 2.72
C ASN A 29 5.04 -12.12 1.25
N ARG A 30 4.02 -12.38 0.41
CA ARG A 30 4.06 -12.11 -1.04
C ARG A 30 2.74 -11.51 -1.52
N PRO A 31 2.76 -10.41 -2.28
CA PRO A 31 1.54 -9.81 -2.80
C PRO A 31 0.88 -10.72 -3.84
N GLN A 32 -0.42 -10.96 -3.66
CA GLN A 32 -1.28 -11.59 -4.66
C GLN A 32 -2.36 -10.55 -5.00
N PRO A 33 -2.45 -10.06 -6.25
CA PRO A 33 -3.35 -8.97 -6.61
C PRO A 33 -4.81 -9.19 -6.17
N GLN A 34 -5.29 -10.44 -6.21
CA GLN A 34 -6.66 -10.81 -5.84
C GLN A 34 -6.90 -10.91 -4.33
N LYS A 35 -5.84 -10.82 -3.50
CA LYS A 35 -5.92 -10.94 -2.03
C LYS A 35 -5.56 -9.66 -1.31
N LEU A 36 -5.43 -8.55 -2.04
CA LEU A 36 -5.18 -7.26 -1.41
C LEU A 36 -6.41 -6.82 -0.61
N VAL A 37 -6.18 -6.36 0.61
CA VAL A 37 -7.22 -5.94 1.55
C VAL A 37 -7.09 -4.44 1.80
N PRO A 38 -8.17 -3.65 1.65
CA PRO A 38 -8.14 -2.22 1.95
C PRO A 38 -8.04 -1.98 3.46
N ALA A 39 -7.12 -1.12 3.86
CA ALA A 39 -7.03 -0.57 5.20
C ALA A 39 -8.05 0.56 5.37
N VAL A 40 -9.32 0.17 5.55
CA VAL A 40 -10.42 1.11 5.87
C VAL A 40 -10.20 1.66 7.28
N MET A 41 -10.20 2.98 7.41
CA MET A 41 -9.85 3.66 8.65
C MET A 41 -10.64 4.96 8.77
N PRO A 42 -11.32 5.22 9.90
CA PRO A 42 -11.87 6.54 10.19
C PRO A 42 -10.78 7.62 10.29
N ALA A 43 -11.10 8.87 10.01
CA ALA A 43 -10.24 10.03 10.22
C ALA A 43 -9.68 10.04 11.64
N GLY A 44 -8.40 10.36 11.77
CA GLY A 44 -7.64 10.32 13.02
C GLY A 44 -7.02 8.96 13.35
N SER A 45 -7.39 7.88 12.65
CA SER A 45 -6.79 6.56 12.87
C SER A 45 -5.32 6.49 12.42
N VAL A 46 -4.55 5.60 13.04
CA VAL A 46 -3.16 5.35 12.69
C VAL A 46 -2.93 3.87 12.39
N LEU A 47 -2.37 3.58 11.21
CA LEU A 47 -1.89 2.25 10.85
C LEU A 47 -0.37 2.19 11.05
N VAL A 48 0.09 1.26 11.88
CA VAL A 48 1.51 1.00 12.14
C VAL A 48 1.87 -0.39 11.61
N TYR A 49 2.94 -0.50 10.82
CA TYR A 49 3.31 -1.77 10.19
C TYR A 49 4.82 -1.89 9.96
N SER A 50 5.31 -3.12 9.79
CA SER A 50 6.74 -3.34 9.51
C SER A 50 7.12 -2.85 8.11
N GLY A 51 8.35 -2.35 7.93
CA GLY A 51 8.86 -1.93 6.61
C GLY A 51 8.85 -3.02 5.53
N ARG A 52 8.66 -4.30 5.92
CA ARG A 52 8.57 -5.44 5.00
C ARG A 52 7.16 -5.75 4.52
N LEU A 53 6.13 -5.12 5.09
CA LEU A 53 4.75 -5.35 4.67
C LEU A 53 4.53 -4.73 3.29
N TRP A 54 4.11 -5.54 2.33
CA TRP A 54 3.76 -5.03 1.01
C TRP A 54 2.44 -4.27 1.07
N HIS A 55 2.46 -3.05 0.55
CA HIS A 55 1.31 -2.17 0.50
C HIS A 55 1.38 -1.31 -0.77
N THR A 56 0.23 -0.86 -1.25
CA THR A 56 0.13 0.10 -2.35
C THR A 56 -1.02 1.07 -2.10
N ALA A 57 -0.89 2.31 -2.56
CA ALA A 57 -2.03 3.20 -2.62
C ALA A 57 -3.07 2.65 -3.61
N GLU A 58 -4.35 2.75 -3.27
CA GLU A 58 -5.43 2.54 -4.21
C GLU A 58 -5.59 3.81 -5.07
N THR A 59 -5.72 3.66 -6.38
CA THR A 59 -6.06 4.78 -7.27
C THR A 59 -7.56 4.83 -7.47
N THR A 60 -8.21 5.87 -6.95
CA THR A 60 -9.64 6.12 -7.18
C THR A 60 -9.89 6.41 -8.68
N LYS A 61 -10.34 5.37 -9.39
CA LYS A 61 -10.85 5.29 -10.78
C LYS A 61 -9.98 5.97 -11.88
N ARG A 62 -9.31 5.14 -12.73
CA ARG A 62 -8.98 5.34 -14.18
C ARG A 62 -7.56 4.93 -14.66
N LEU A 63 -6.73 4.22 -13.90
CA LEU A 63 -5.41 3.76 -14.41
C LEU A 63 -5.09 2.29 -14.15
N ALA A 64 -5.96 1.40 -14.63
CA ALA A 64 -5.55 0.05 -15.04
C ALA A 64 -4.84 0.05 -16.42
N ARG A 65 -4.34 1.20 -16.91
CA ARG A 65 -3.66 1.32 -18.23
C ARG A 65 -2.17 1.60 -18.15
N SER A 66 -1.58 1.67 -16.97
CA SER A 66 -0.15 1.90 -16.82
C SER A 66 0.46 0.92 -15.82
N PHE A 67 0.40 -0.37 -16.16
CA PHE A 67 1.61 -1.19 -16.07
C PHE A 67 2.65 -0.56 -17.01
N VAL A 68 3.15 0.63 -16.67
CA VAL A 68 4.31 1.22 -17.34
C VAL A 68 5.48 0.37 -16.90
N ARG A 69 5.82 -0.55 -17.80
CA ARG A 69 7.10 -1.24 -17.87
C ARG A 69 8.20 -0.23 -17.60
N ASN A 70 9.16 -0.60 -16.77
CA ASN A 70 10.48 0.02 -16.79
C ASN A 70 10.95 0.11 -18.25
N PRO A 71 11.27 1.30 -18.79
CA PRO A 71 12.15 1.35 -19.96
C PRO A 71 13.54 0.84 -19.51
N PRO A 72 14.24 0.06 -20.36
CA PRO A 72 15.62 -0.32 -20.07
C PRO A 72 16.47 0.95 -20.00
N GLU A 73 17.33 1.02 -18.98
CA GLU A 73 18.37 2.04 -18.87
C GLU A 73 19.19 2.08 -20.17
N SER A 74 19.22 3.23 -20.84
CA SER A 74 20.12 3.48 -21.95
C SER A 74 21.47 3.94 -21.41
N ARG A 75 22.49 3.10 -21.63
CA ARG A 75 23.85 3.56 -21.95
C ARG A 75 23.82 4.39 -23.23
#